data_AF-A0A1X1X358-F1
#
_entry.id   AF-A0A1X1X358-F1
#
_cell.length_a   1.000
_cell.length_b   1.000
_cell.length_c   1.000
_cell.angle_alpha   90.00
_cell.angle_beta   90.00
_cell.angle_gamma   90.00
#
_symmetry.space_group_name_H-M   'P 1'
#
loop_
_entity.id
_entity.type
_entity.pdbx_description
1 polymer ?
#
loop_
_entity_poly.entity_id
_entity_poly.type
_entity_poly.pdbx_seq_one_letter_code
_entity_poly.pdbx_strand_id
1 'polypeptide(L)'
;MIDGGVYDNLGLSPLLPGRSAEYTGHVYDLDYLLVADAGRGRSAVKAARFWPTRMKQSFEITHTKSQDAGRARLHLAGSSQQVKGFVHAYLGMSDDRLPVPLRDLVPREAVETCPTNFARMATRDVRAVSVRGEQLTRVLLSHYCPGLR
;
A
#
# COMPACT_ATOMS: atom_id res chain seq x y z
N MET A 1 -13.24 10.74 -17.49
CA MET A 1 -12.03 10.74 -16.64
C MET A 1 -12.21 9.61 -15.63
N ILE A 2 -11.34 8.61 -15.66
CA ILE A 2 -11.36 7.47 -14.72
C ILE A 2 -10.35 7.75 -13.63
N ASP A 3 -10.68 7.41 -12.38
CA ASP A 3 -9.79 7.60 -11.23
C ASP A 3 -8.47 6.83 -11.43
N GLY A 4 -7.35 7.45 -11.07
CA GLY A 4 -6.01 6.86 -11.15
C GLY A 4 -5.90 5.56 -10.35
N GLY A 5 -6.68 5.43 -9.27
CA GLY A 5 -6.76 4.22 -8.44
C GLY A 5 -7.24 2.96 -9.17
N VAL A 6 -7.84 3.10 -10.36
CA VAL A 6 -8.18 1.97 -11.24
C VAL A 6 -6.91 1.33 -11.85
N TYR A 7 -5.85 2.10 -12.02
CA TYR A 7 -4.59 1.67 -12.64
C TYR A 7 -3.51 1.39 -11.60
N ASP A 8 -3.32 2.31 -10.65
CA ASP A 8 -2.31 2.28 -9.60
C ASP A 8 -2.82 3.03 -8.36
N ASN A 9 -2.82 2.39 -7.19
CA ASN A 9 -3.26 3.01 -5.94
C ASN A 9 -2.09 3.61 -5.14
N LEU A 10 -0.85 3.33 -5.54
CA LEU A 10 0.34 3.85 -4.85
C LEU A 10 0.81 5.18 -5.44
N GLY A 11 0.45 5.47 -6.70
CA GLY A 11 0.77 6.74 -7.34
C GLY A 11 2.27 7.02 -7.42
N LEU A 12 3.10 5.98 -7.52
CA LEU A 12 4.55 6.07 -7.35
C LEU A 12 5.28 6.61 -8.57
N SER A 13 4.67 6.47 -9.73
CA SER A 13 5.29 6.78 -11.02
C SER A 13 6.00 8.16 -11.07
N PRO A 14 5.45 9.28 -10.54
CA PRO A 14 6.16 10.56 -10.47
C PRO A 14 7.25 10.67 -9.39
N LEU A 15 7.28 9.77 -8.41
CA LEU A 15 8.23 9.80 -7.30
C LEU A 15 9.40 8.83 -7.49
N LEU A 16 9.34 7.95 -8.50
CA LEU A 16 10.41 7.01 -8.78
C LEU A 16 11.62 7.73 -9.40
N PRO A 17 12.86 7.37 -8.99
CA PRO A 17 14.08 7.91 -9.57
C PRO A 17 14.22 7.64 -11.08
N GLY A 18 14.99 8.47 -11.78
CA GLY A 18 15.35 8.26 -13.19
C GLY A 18 14.39 8.88 -14.22
N ARG A 19 13.47 9.76 -13.81
CA ARG A 19 12.65 10.53 -14.76
C ARG A 19 13.44 11.70 -15.36
N SER A 20 13.19 12.00 -16.64
CA SER A 20 13.79 13.13 -17.33
C SER A 20 12.99 14.42 -17.13
N ALA A 21 13.68 15.48 -16.73
CA ALA A 21 13.12 16.83 -16.60
C ALA A 21 12.78 17.46 -17.96
N GLU A 22 13.24 16.88 -19.07
CA GLU A 22 12.93 17.33 -20.43
C GLU A 22 11.45 17.18 -20.78
N TYR A 23 10.78 16.13 -20.25
CA TYR A 23 9.42 15.77 -20.63
C TYR A 23 8.38 16.05 -19.53
N THR A 24 8.81 16.35 -18.30
CA THR A 24 7.91 16.65 -17.19
C THR A 24 8.58 17.48 -16.11
N GLY A 25 7.85 18.41 -15.50
CA GLY A 25 8.30 19.12 -14.31
C GLY A 25 8.18 18.31 -13.02
N HIS A 26 7.55 17.12 -13.05
CA HIS A 26 7.40 16.24 -11.89
C HIS A 26 8.60 15.29 -11.77
N VAL A 27 9.78 15.87 -11.62
CA VAL A 27 11.03 15.17 -11.32
C VAL A 27 11.54 15.67 -9.99
N TYR A 28 11.69 14.75 -9.05
CA TYR A 28 12.11 15.05 -7.69
C TYR A 28 13.31 14.20 -7.33
N ASP A 29 14.33 14.82 -6.74
CA ASP A 29 15.45 14.12 -6.14
C ASP A 29 15.09 13.81 -4.68
N LEU A 30 14.59 12.59 -4.44
CA LEU A 30 14.02 12.18 -3.16
C LEU A 30 14.97 11.24 -2.42
N ASP A 31 15.31 11.62 -1.20
CA ASP A 31 16.10 10.77 -0.30
C ASP A 31 15.29 9.62 0.29
N TYR A 32 14.01 9.85 0.59
CA TYR A 32 13.13 8.90 1.25
C TYR A 32 11.78 8.80 0.56
N LEU A 33 11.24 7.59 0.48
CA LEU A 33 9.88 7.34 0.00
C LEU A 33 9.00 6.78 1.13
N LEU A 34 8.00 7.55 1.53
CA LEU A 34 7.00 7.14 2.52
C LEU A 34 5.67 6.91 1.83
N VAL A 35 5.25 5.65 1.77
CA VAL A 35 4.10 5.23 0.97
C VAL A 35 3.10 4.56 1.89
N ALA A 36 1.85 5.02 1.82
CA ALA A 36 0.75 4.47 2.60
C ALA A 36 -0.44 4.14 1.69
N ASP A 37 -1.04 2.96 1.84
CA ASP A 37 -2.26 2.60 1.12
C ASP A 37 -3.27 1.83 1.97
N ALA A 38 -4.55 1.96 1.62
CA ALA A 38 -5.65 1.22 2.23
C ALA A 38 -5.88 -0.16 1.58
N GLY A 39 -4.91 -0.65 0.82
CA GLY A 39 -5.01 -1.86 0.04
C GLY A 39 -5.13 -3.10 0.92
N ARG A 40 -5.89 -4.06 0.37
CA ARG A 40 -6.14 -5.34 1.01
C ARG A 40 -4.87 -6.19 0.98
N GLY A 41 -4.68 -6.96 2.04
CA GLY A 41 -3.64 -7.97 2.11
C GLY A 41 -3.96 -9.13 1.17
N ARG A 42 -3.06 -10.10 1.09
CA ARG A 42 -3.40 -11.38 0.44
C ARG A 42 -4.28 -12.18 1.39
N SER A 43 -5.50 -12.49 0.95
CA SER A 43 -6.41 -13.41 1.62
C SER A 43 -6.70 -14.60 0.70
N ALA A 44 -6.96 -15.77 1.27
CA ALA A 44 -7.27 -16.96 0.48
C ALA A 44 -8.61 -16.75 -0.25
N VAL A 45 -8.56 -16.68 -1.58
CA VAL A 45 -9.77 -16.54 -2.41
C VAL A 45 -10.17 -17.91 -2.95
N LYS A 46 -11.43 -18.31 -2.74
CA LYS A 46 -12.01 -19.53 -3.31
C LYS A 46 -12.13 -19.38 -4.83
N ALA A 47 -11.69 -20.39 -5.59
CA ALA A 47 -11.75 -20.37 -7.04
C ALA A 47 -13.19 -20.22 -7.58
N ALA A 48 -13.39 -19.26 -8.49
CA ALA A 48 -14.67 -19.01 -9.15
C ALA A 48 -15.09 -20.15 -10.08
N ARG A 49 -16.32 -20.63 -9.90
CA ARG A 49 -16.88 -21.77 -10.64
C ARG A 49 -17.68 -21.36 -11.88
N PHE A 50 -18.29 -20.17 -11.85
CA PHE A 50 -19.22 -19.71 -12.91
C PHE A 50 -18.63 -18.54 -13.70
N TRP A 51 -19.08 -18.36 -14.95
CA TRP A 51 -18.53 -17.34 -15.86
C TRP A 51 -18.55 -15.91 -15.28
N PRO A 52 -19.65 -15.39 -14.71
CA PRO A 52 -19.65 -14.05 -14.14
C PRO A 52 -18.67 -13.89 -12.97
N THR A 53 -18.59 -14.90 -12.10
CA THR A 53 -17.64 -14.90 -10.98
C THR A 53 -16.19 -14.99 -11.44
N ARG A 54 -15.91 -15.70 -12.54
CA ARG A 54 -14.58 -15.78 -13.15
C ARG A 54 -14.16 -14.44 -13.74
N MET A 55 -15.05 -13.74 -14.43
CA MET A 55 -14.77 -12.40 -14.97
C MET A 55 -14.39 -11.41 -13.85
N LYS A 56 -15.16 -11.39 -12.76
CA LYS A 56 -14.83 -10.57 -11.58
C LYS A 56 -13.47 -10.94 -11.00
N GLN A 57 -13.22 -12.24 -10.80
CA GLN A 57 -11.95 -12.71 -10.24
C GLN A 57 -10.76 -12.39 -11.14
N SER A 58 -10.91 -12.47 -12.47
CA SER A 58 -9.86 -12.07 -13.42
C SER A 58 -9.50 -10.59 -13.30
N PHE A 59 -10.49 -9.71 -13.12
CA PHE A 59 -10.24 -8.29 -12.86
C PHE A 59 -9.49 -8.07 -11.54
N GLU A 60 -9.94 -8.72 -10.45
CA GLU A 60 -9.28 -8.65 -9.15
C GLU A 60 -7.82 -9.14 -9.20
N ILE A 61 -7.54 -10.23 -9.93
CA ILE A 61 -6.17 -10.75 -10.12
C ILE A 61 -5.31 -9.75 -10.87
N THR A 62 -5.79 -9.22 -12.00
CA THR A 62 -5.03 -8.24 -12.80
C THR A 62 -4.75 -6.98 -12.00
N HIS A 63 -5.76 -6.45 -11.30
CA HIS A 63 -5.59 -5.30 -10.42
C HIS A 63 -4.57 -5.58 -9.32
N THR A 64 -4.65 -6.74 -8.65
CA THR A 64 -3.67 -7.14 -7.61
C THR A 64 -2.26 -7.25 -8.16
N LYS A 65 -2.08 -7.79 -9.38
CA LYS A 65 -0.77 -7.84 -10.03
C LYS A 65 -0.21 -6.45 -10.34
N SER A 66 -1.05 -5.49 -10.72
CA SER A 66 -0.63 -4.09 -10.92
C SER A 66 -0.09 -3.49 -9.61
N GLN A 67 -0.81 -3.70 -8.50
CA GLN A 67 -0.38 -3.26 -7.17
C GLN A 67 0.94 -3.93 -6.75
N ASP A 68 1.07 -5.24 -6.96
CA ASP A 68 2.30 -5.98 -6.65
C ASP A 68 3.50 -5.46 -7.48
N ALA A 69 3.28 -5.04 -8.74
CA ALA A 69 4.32 -4.43 -9.56
C ALA A 69 4.76 -3.06 -9.02
N GLY A 70 3.83 -2.23 -8.52
CA GLY A 70 4.15 -0.97 -7.85
C GLY A 70 5.01 -1.18 -6.59
N ARG A 71 4.62 -2.15 -5.76
CA ARG A 71 5.39 -2.57 -4.57
C ARG A 71 6.78 -3.08 -4.95
N ALA A 72 6.88 -3.92 -5.98
CA ALA A 72 8.16 -4.43 -6.45
C ALA A 72 9.11 -3.30 -6.89
N ARG A 73 8.58 -2.25 -7.54
CA ARG A 73 9.38 -1.06 -7.91
C ARG A 73 9.91 -0.29 -6.69
N LEU A 74 9.12 -0.15 -5.63
CA LEU A 74 9.58 0.44 -4.37
C LEU A 74 10.74 -0.35 -3.77
N HIS A 75 10.56 -1.67 -3.66
CA HIS A 75 11.61 -2.54 -3.15
C HIS A 75 12.87 -2.49 -4.02
N LEU A 76 12.72 -2.40 -5.34
CA LEU A 76 13.84 -2.25 -6.26
C LEU A 76 14.57 -0.90 -6.08
N ALA A 77 13.84 0.21 -5.93
CA ALA A 77 14.43 1.52 -5.70
C ALA A 77 15.28 1.54 -4.42
N GLY A 78 14.78 0.90 -3.35
CA GLY A 78 15.54 0.73 -2.10
C GLY A 78 16.75 -0.21 -2.24
N SER A 79 16.59 -1.37 -2.89
CA SER A 79 17.69 -2.34 -3.01
C SER A 79 18.79 -1.89 -3.98
N SER A 80 18.45 -1.04 -4.95
CA SER A 80 19.41 -0.41 -5.88
C SER A 80 20.01 0.89 -5.35
N GLN A 81 19.74 1.25 -4.09
CA GLN A 81 20.26 2.45 -3.43
C GLN A 81 19.94 3.76 -4.17
N GLN A 82 18.86 3.79 -4.96
CA GLN A 82 18.41 5.01 -5.62
C GLN A 82 17.72 5.98 -4.64
N VAL A 83 17.37 5.50 -3.45
CA VAL A 83 16.87 6.27 -2.32
C VAL A 83 17.62 5.83 -1.06
N LYS A 84 17.80 6.72 -0.09
CA LYS A 84 18.43 6.42 1.21
C LYS A 84 17.59 5.46 2.05
N GLY A 85 16.27 5.46 1.86
CA GLY A 85 15.35 4.53 2.50
C GLY A 85 13.92 4.64 1.99
N PHE A 86 13.10 3.64 2.28
CA PHE A 86 11.67 3.71 2.01
C PHE A 86 10.87 2.97 3.08
N VAL A 87 9.63 3.39 3.26
CA VAL A 87 8.62 2.69 4.07
C VAL A 87 7.37 2.54 3.25
N HIS A 88 6.82 1.33 3.25
CA HIS A 88 5.53 1.04 2.67
C HIS A 88 4.60 0.44 3.72
N ALA A 89 3.65 1.26 4.20
CA ALA A 89 2.65 0.88 5.18
C ALA A 89 1.31 0.61 4.47
N TYR A 90 0.69 -0.53 4.71
CA TYR A 90 -0.64 -0.80 4.15
C TYR A 90 -1.51 -1.57 5.13
N LEU A 91 -2.81 -1.25 5.14
CA LEU A 91 -3.76 -1.78 6.13
C LEU A 91 -3.79 -3.31 6.16
N GLY A 92 -3.65 -3.94 5.00
CA GLY A 92 -3.64 -5.39 4.83
C GLY A 92 -2.35 -6.11 5.23
N MET A 93 -1.35 -5.41 5.80
CA MET A 93 -0.09 -6.02 6.21
C MET A 93 -0.33 -7.12 7.27
N SER A 94 0.44 -8.21 7.19
CA SER A 94 0.34 -9.31 8.16
C SER A 94 0.93 -8.88 9.49
N ASP A 95 0.16 -9.01 10.56
CA ASP A 95 0.56 -8.57 11.91
C ASP A 95 1.79 -9.34 12.42
N ASP A 96 1.87 -10.65 12.13
CA ASP A 96 3.01 -11.52 12.48
C ASP A 96 4.31 -11.17 11.75
N ARG A 97 4.26 -10.30 10.73
CA ARG A 97 5.43 -9.85 9.96
C ARG A 97 5.92 -8.47 10.37
N LEU A 98 5.33 -7.86 11.39
CA LEU A 98 5.81 -6.58 11.89
C LEU A 98 7.18 -6.76 12.52
N PRO A 99 8.12 -5.82 12.28
CA PRO A 99 9.48 -5.93 12.83
C PRO A 99 9.51 -5.76 14.35
N VAL A 100 8.48 -5.14 14.93
CA VAL A 100 8.33 -4.92 16.36
C VAL A 100 6.88 -5.26 16.75
N PRO A 101 6.66 -6.12 17.75
CA PRO A 101 5.32 -6.42 18.23
C PRO A 101 4.73 -5.21 18.95
N LEU A 102 3.46 -4.92 18.66
CA LEU A 102 2.70 -3.83 19.27
C LEU A 102 1.64 -4.40 20.21
N ARG A 103 1.65 -3.94 21.48
CA ARG A 103 0.76 -4.46 22.53
C ARG A 103 -0.72 -4.18 22.26
N ASP A 104 -1.03 -3.04 21.66
CA ASP A 104 -2.37 -2.54 21.39
C ASP A 104 -2.67 -2.45 19.88
N LEU A 105 -2.01 -3.29 19.08
CA LEU A 105 -2.20 -3.35 17.63
C LEU A 105 -3.68 -3.56 17.29
N VAL A 106 -4.25 -2.65 16.51
CA VAL A 106 -5.53 -2.90 15.84
C VAL A 106 -5.28 -3.99 14.81
N PRO A 107 -5.88 -5.19 14.93
CA PRO A 107 -5.52 -6.33 14.10
C PRO A 107 -5.94 -6.12 12.64
N ARG A 108 -5.26 -6.80 11.73
CA ARG A 108 -5.55 -6.74 10.28
C ARG A 108 -7.01 -7.06 9.98
N GLU A 109 -7.56 -8.08 10.65
CA GLU A 109 -8.92 -8.58 10.44
C GLU A 109 -9.98 -7.52 10.78
N ALA A 110 -9.66 -6.55 11.63
CA ALA A 110 -10.56 -5.45 11.97
C ALA A 110 -10.72 -4.42 10.83
N VAL A 111 -9.81 -4.39 9.86
CA VAL A 111 -9.80 -3.37 8.79
C VAL A 111 -9.76 -3.96 7.36
N GLU A 112 -9.37 -5.22 7.17
CA GLU A 112 -9.14 -5.78 5.83
C GLU A 112 -10.40 -5.81 4.94
N THR A 113 -11.57 -5.82 5.58
CA THR A 113 -12.88 -5.82 4.94
C THR A 113 -13.46 -4.42 4.72
N CYS A 114 -12.68 -3.36 5.03
CA CYS A 114 -13.12 -1.99 4.84
C CYS A 114 -13.65 -1.80 3.40
N PRO A 115 -14.89 -1.28 3.26
CA PRO A 115 -15.49 -1.12 1.95
C PRO A 115 -14.85 0.05 1.20
N THR A 116 -14.72 -0.10 -0.12
CA THR A 116 -14.19 0.93 -1.03
C THR A 116 -15.33 1.65 -1.79
N ASN A 117 -16.55 1.63 -1.25
CA ASN A 117 -17.76 2.06 -1.92
C ASN A 117 -18.17 3.50 -1.61
N PHE A 118 -17.28 4.29 -1.00
CA PHE A 118 -17.50 5.67 -0.54
C PHE A 118 -18.72 5.87 0.38
N ALA A 119 -19.34 4.79 0.84
CA ALA A 119 -20.44 4.88 1.78
C ALA A 119 -19.93 5.39 3.13
N ARG A 120 -20.82 6.06 3.88
CA ARG A 120 -20.51 6.53 5.23
C ARG A 120 -20.05 5.35 6.09
N MET A 121 -18.84 5.44 6.61
CA MET A 121 -18.29 4.47 7.57
C MET A 121 -18.80 4.76 8.99
N ALA A 122 -18.96 3.72 9.79
CA ALA A 122 -19.22 3.92 11.21
C ALA A 122 -17.98 4.51 11.89
N THR A 123 -18.17 5.33 12.93
CA THR A 123 -17.06 5.98 13.65
C THR A 123 -16.04 4.97 14.17
N ARG A 124 -16.48 3.78 14.58
CA ARG A 124 -15.59 2.70 15.02
C ARG A 124 -14.65 2.21 13.91
N ASP A 125 -15.15 2.11 12.67
CA ASP A 125 -14.40 1.58 11.54
C ASP A 125 -13.39 2.62 11.05
N VAL A 126 -13.79 3.89 11.00
CA VAL A 126 -12.87 5.01 10.74
C VAL A 126 -11.74 5.03 11.76
N ARG A 127 -12.07 4.93 13.05
CA ARG A 127 -11.07 4.89 14.13
C ARG A 127 -10.12 3.70 13.97
N ALA A 128 -10.63 2.51 13.66
CA ALA A 128 -9.82 1.33 13.48
C ALA A 128 -8.82 1.49 12.32
N VAL A 129 -9.28 1.98 11.17
CA VAL A 129 -8.42 2.25 10.00
C VAL A 129 -7.36 3.31 10.32
N SER A 130 -7.74 4.42 10.96
CA SER A 130 -6.81 5.49 11.33
C SER A 130 -5.76 5.03 12.32
N VAL A 131 -6.16 4.39 13.42
CA VAL A 131 -5.24 3.91 14.48
C VAL A 131 -4.27 2.89 13.90
N ARG A 132 -4.76 1.92 13.12
CA ARG A 132 -3.89 0.93 12.50
C ARG A 132 -2.91 1.57 11.52
N GLY A 133 -3.38 2.47 10.65
CA GLY A 133 -2.52 3.18 9.70
C GLY A 133 -1.38 3.91 10.41
N GLU A 134 -1.67 4.58 11.52
CA GLU A 134 -0.67 5.25 12.35
C GLU A 134 0.30 4.25 12.99
N GLN A 135 -0.22 3.19 13.63
CA GLN A 135 0.58 2.15 14.28
C GLN A 135 1.59 1.52 13.31
N LEU A 136 1.13 1.11 12.13
CA LEU A 136 1.97 0.54 11.08
C LEU A 136 3.03 1.54 10.63
N THR A 137 2.61 2.77 10.30
CA THR A 137 3.52 3.81 9.80
C THR A 137 4.62 4.11 10.81
N ARG A 138 4.27 4.32 12.09
CA ARG A 138 5.23 4.66 13.15
C ARG A 138 6.23 3.54 13.41
N VAL A 139 5.78 2.29 13.47
CA VAL A 139 6.68 1.14 13.69
C VAL A 139 7.63 0.94 12.53
N LEU A 140 7.12 0.96 11.30
CA LEU A 140 7.94 0.76 10.11
C LEU A 140 8.94 1.90 9.93
N LEU A 141 8.53 3.17 10.13
CA LEU A 141 9.42 4.32 10.13
C LEU A 141 10.54 4.19 11.17
N SER A 142 10.18 3.91 12.41
CA SER A 142 11.14 3.82 13.50
C SER A 142 12.18 2.71 13.30
N HIS A 143 11.77 1.61 12.64
CA HIS A 143 12.64 0.47 12.41
C HIS A 143 13.49 0.61 11.12
N TYR A 144 12.89 0.97 10.00
CA TYR A 144 13.55 0.98 8.69
C TYR A 144 14.16 2.33 8.31
N CYS A 145 13.70 3.44 8.91
CA CYS A 145 14.20 4.79 8.64
C CYS A 145 14.51 5.55 9.94
N PRO A 146 15.33 5.02 10.87
CA PRO A 146 15.56 5.64 12.19
C PRO A 146 16.24 7.00 12.12
N GLY A 147 16.95 7.31 11.02
CA GLY A 147 17.60 8.60 10.77
C GLY A 147 16.65 9.69 10.28
N LEU A 148 15.39 9.35 9.96
CA LEU A 148 14.35 10.30 9.59
C LEU A 148 13.59 10.71 10.86
N ARG A 149 14.08 11.73 11.56
CA ARG A 149 13.46 12.33 12.75
C ARG A 149 13.42 13.84 12.65
#